data_AF-A0A3C1LFS5-F1
#
_entry.id   AF-A0A3C1LFS5-F1
#
_cell.length_a   1.000
_cell.length_b   1.000
_cell.length_c   1.000
_cell.angle_alpha   90.00
_cell.angle_beta   90.00
_cell.angle_gamma   90.00
#
_symmetry.space_group_name_H-M   'P 1'
#
loop_
_entity.id
_entity.type
_entity.pdbx_description
1 polymer ?
#
loop_
_entity_poly.entity_id
_entity_poly.type
_entity_poly.pdbx_seq_one_letter_code
_entity_poly.pdbx_strand_id
1 'polypeptide(L)' 'VTGAEDFSFYGEKVPAFFFYFGGMPIGNDPAKAPPHHTPDFFIDDSQLHAGIKAFCQLVFDYAATAKTR' A
#
# COMPACT_ATOMS: atom_id res chain seq x y z
N VAL A 1 15.75 -5.15 0.73
CA VAL A 1 15.59 -4.06 -0.26
C VAL A 1 15.84 -2.75 0.46
N THR A 2 16.82 -1.96 0.02
CA THR A 2 16.87 -0.52 0.33
C THR A 2 15.77 0.15 -0.48
N GLY A 3 14.59 0.29 0.12
CA GLY A 3 13.38 0.85 -0.49
C GLY A 3 13.28 2.33 -0.20
N ALA A 4 14.11 3.14 -0.86
CA ALA A 4 13.93 4.59 -0.80
C ALA A 4 12.59 4.94 -1.46
N GLU A 5 11.76 5.70 -0.73
CA GLU A 5 10.43 6.12 -1.16
C GLU A 5 10.30 7.61 -0.84
N ASP A 6 10.06 8.43 -1.86
CA ASP A 6 10.03 9.89 -1.71
C ASP A 6 8.77 10.39 -0.99
N PHE A 7 7.77 9.51 -0.78
CA PHE A 7 6.62 9.78 0.07
C PHE A 7 7.02 10.26 1.48
N SER A 8 8.20 9.84 1.96
CA SER A 8 8.77 10.30 3.24
C SER A 8 8.88 11.82 3.36
N PHE A 9 9.09 12.56 2.27
CA PHE A 9 9.13 14.03 2.28
C PHE A 9 7.78 14.66 2.63
N TYR A 10 6.64 14.01 2.36
CA TYR A 10 5.34 14.49 2.83
C TYR A 10 5.23 14.43 4.35
N GLY A 11 5.79 13.39 4.98
CA GLY A 11 5.83 13.22 6.43
C GLY A 11 6.65 14.29 7.17
N GLU A 12 7.53 15.01 6.46
CA GLU A 12 8.23 16.17 7.02
C GLU A 12 7.36 17.43 7.14
N LYS A 13 6.24 17.50 6.40
CA LYS A 13 5.42 18.72 6.29
C LYS A 13 4.08 18.61 7.01
N VAL A 14 3.48 17.43 6.99
CA VAL A 14 2.17 17.14 7.58
C VAL A 14 2.14 15.72 8.15
N PRO A 15 1.24 15.40 9.09
CA PRO A 15 1.01 14.02 9.48
C PRO A 15 0.72 13.15 8.26
N ALA A 16 1.54 12.13 8.03
CA ALA A 16 1.47 11.26 6.87
C ALA A 16 1.30 9.80 7.29
N PHE A 17 0.65 9.02 6.43
CA PHE A 17 0.42 7.59 6.62
C PHE A 17 0.71 6.85 5.32
N PHE A 18 1.59 5.84 5.39
CA PHE A 18 1.97 4.98 4.28
C PHE A 18 1.74 3.52 4.70
N PHE A 19 1.18 2.71 3.81
CA PHE A 19 0.93 1.29 4.08
C PHE A 19 1.14 0.45 2.82
N TYR A 20 1.44 -0.83 3.00
CA TYR A 20 1.63 -1.76 1.91
C TYR A 20 0.34 -2.52 1.60
N PHE A 21 0.05 -2.70 0.31
CA PHE A 21 -0.99 -3.59 -0.17
C PHE A 21 -0.33 -4.78 -0.88
N GLY A 22 -0.68 -6.00 -0.47
CA GLY A 22 -0.11 -7.22 -1.04
C GLY A 22 -0.67 -7.49 -2.44
N GLY A 23 0.23 -7.79 -3.38
CA GLY A 23 -0.11 -8.21 -4.74
C GLY A 23 0.53 -9.55 -5.14
N MET A 24 1.01 -10.34 -4.17
CA MET A 24 1.59 -11.66 -4.44
C MET A 24 0.47 -12.64 -4.82
N PRO A 25 0.64 -13.45 -5.90
CA PRO A 25 -0.32 -14.48 -6.26
C PRO A 25 -0.66 -15.42 -5.10
N ILE A 26 -1.94 -15.78 -4.99
CA ILE A 26 -2.42 -16.69 -3.95
C ILE A 26 -1.71 -18.04 -4.07
N GLY A 27 -1.18 -18.54 -2.95
CA GLY A 27 -0.48 -19.83 -2.87
C GLY A 27 1.03 -19.75 -3.10
N ASN A 28 1.58 -18.60 -3.48
CA ASN A 28 3.04 -18.42 -3.56
C ASN A 28 3.69 -18.31 -2.18
N ASP A 29 4.97 -18.66 -2.10
CA ASP A 29 5.81 -18.50 -0.91
C ASP A 29 6.39 -17.08 -0.85
N PRO A 30 6.05 -16.25 0.15
CA PRO A 30 6.59 -14.89 0.29
C PRO A 30 8.11 -14.83 0.36
N ALA A 31 8.77 -15.86 0.88
CA ALA A 31 10.23 -15.91 0.97
C ALA A 31 10.91 -16.12 -0.40
N LYS A 32 10.15 -16.56 -1.40
CA LYS A 32 10.61 -16.82 -2.77
C LYS A 32 10.07 -15.82 -3.78
N ALA A 33 9.22 -14.88 -3.35
CA ALA A 33 8.68 -13.86 -4.22
C ALA A 33 9.82 -12.97 -4.78
N PRO A 34 9.90 -12.78 -6.11
CA PRO A 34 10.90 -11.90 -6.70
C PRO A 34 10.78 -10.47 -6.14
N PRO A 35 11.90 -9.81 -5.81
CA PRO A 35 11.87 -8.44 -5.34
C PRO A 35 11.31 -7.46 -6.38
N HIS A 36 10.80 -6.32 -5.90
CA HIS A 36 10.58 -5.16 -6.77
C HIS A 36 11.88 -4.83 -7.54
N HIS A 37 11.74 -4.36 -8.79
CA HIS A 37 12.86 -4.06 -9.72
C HIS A 37 13.63 -5.27 -10.26
N THR A 38 13.02 -6.46 -10.30
CA THR A 38 13.57 -7.63 -11.01
C THR A 38 12.73 -8.00 -12.23
N PRO A 39 13.30 -8.64 -13.28
CA PRO A 39 12.54 -9.06 -14.46
C PRO A 39 11.43 -10.07 -14.16
N ASP A 40 11.62 -10.85 -13.09
CA ASP A 40 10.66 -11.88 -12.65
C ASP A 40 9.56 -11.30 -11.75
N PHE A 41 9.60 -10.00 -11.44
CA PHE A 41 8.57 -9.36 -10.62
C PHE A 41 7.21 -9.43 -11.29
N PHE A 42 6.23 -9.93 -10.55
CA PHE A 42 4.85 -10.11 -11.02
C PHE A 42 3.86 -9.74 -9.92
N ILE A 43 2.76 -9.10 -10.32
CA ILE A 43 1.64 -8.72 -9.46
C ILE A 43 0.38 -9.46 -9.92
N ASP A 44 -0.32 -10.07 -8.97
CA ASP A 44 -1.70 -10.52 -9.10
C ASP A 44 -2.65 -9.37 -8.75
N ASP A 45 -3.39 -8.89 -9.75
CA ASP A 45 -4.32 -7.77 -9.64
C ASP A 45 -5.76 -8.19 -9.31
N SER A 46 -6.03 -9.49 -9.14
CA SER A 46 -7.37 -10.01 -8.81
C SER A 46 -7.98 -9.36 -7.56
N GLN A 47 -7.12 -8.94 -6.62
CA GLN A 47 -7.49 -8.28 -5.37
C GLN A 47 -7.32 -6.76 -5.38
N LEU A 48 -6.96 -6.12 -6.51
CA LEU A 48 -6.76 -4.66 -6.57
C LEU A 48 -8.00 -3.89 -6.10
N HIS A 49 -9.20 -4.42 -6.36
CA HIS A 49 -10.46 -3.87 -5.89
C HIS A 49 -10.54 -3.75 -4.34
N ALA A 50 -9.87 -4.63 -3.59
CA ALA A 50 -9.79 -4.56 -2.14
C ALA A 50 -8.92 -3.38 -1.68
N GLY A 51 -7.79 -3.14 -2.37
CA GLY A 51 -6.94 -1.97 -2.12
C GLY A 51 -7.67 -0.65 -2.38
N ILE A 52 -8.46 -0.57 -3.45
CA ILE A 52 -9.32 0.59 -3.74
C ILE A 52 -10.32 0.82 -2.61
N LYS A 53 -11.02 -0.23 -2.17
CA LYS A 53 -11.97 -0.13 -1.05
C LYS A 53 -11.27 0.32 0.22
N ALA A 54 -10.10 -0.22 0.55
CA ALA A 54 -9.33 0.17 1.73
C ALA A 54 -8.95 1.66 1.70
N PHE A 55 -8.46 2.15 0.56
CA PHE A 55 -8.13 3.57 0.41
C PHE A 55 -9.37 4.48 0.54
N CYS A 56 -10.48 4.13 -0.12
CA CYS A 56 -11.72 4.90 0.00
C CYS A 56 -12.23 4.93 1.45
N GLN A 57 -12.20 3.81 2.16
CA GLN A 57 -12.62 3.75 3.57
C GLN A 57 -11.71 4.61 4.46
N LEU A 58 -10.39 4.58 4.26
CA LEU A 58 -9.46 5.46 4.99
C LEU A 58 -9.83 6.94 4.82
N VAL A 59 -10.17 7.37 3.60
CA VAL A 59 -10.59 8.76 3.32
C VAL A 59 -11.92 9.09 4.00
N PHE A 60 -12.92 8.22 3.89
CA PHE A 60 -14.25 8.45 4.46
C PHE A 60 -14.22 8.45 5.99
N ASP A 61 -13.55 7.49 6.60
CA ASP A 61 -13.43 7.37 8.06
C ASP A 61 -12.64 8.52 8.66
N TYR A 62 -11.57 8.97 8.00
CA TYR A 62 -10.80 10.13 8.44
C TYR A 62 -11.67 11.40 8.42
N ALA A 63 -12.42 11.62 7.34
CA ALA A 63 -13.34 12.75 7.23
C ALA A 63 -14.49 12.68 8.25
N ALA A 64 -15.01 11.49 8.56
CA ALA A 64 -16.02 11.29 9.59
C ALA A 64 -15.47 11.58 11.00
N THR A 65 -14.26 11.08 11.30
CA THR A 65 -13.57 11.33 12.57
C THR A 65 -13.33 12.82 12.81
N ALA A 66 -12.98 13.57 11.76
CA ALA A 66 -12.78 15.02 11.83
C ALA A 66 -14.06 15.81 12.15
N LYS A 67 -15.25 15.29 11.82
CA LYS A 67 -16.55 15.94 12.15
C LYS A 67 -17.00 15.70 13.58
N THR A 68 -16.48 14.66 14.23
CA THR A 68 -16.79 14.29 15.62
C THR A 68 -15.78 14.84 16.64
N ARG A 69 -14.73 15.53 16.17
CA ARG A 69 -13.82 16.33 17.00
C ARG A 69 -14.25 17.79 16.99
#